data_AF-A0AAD7WE11-F1
#
_entry.id   AF-A0AAD7WE11-F1
#
_cell.length_a   1.000
_cell.length_b   1.000
_cell.length_c   1.000
_cell.angle_alpha   90.00
_cell.angle_beta   90.00
_cell.angle_gamma   90.00
#
_symmetry.space_group_name_H-M   'P 1'
#
loop_
_entity.id
_entity.type
_entity.pdbx_description
1 polymer ?
#
loop_
_entity_poly.entity_id
_entity_poly.type
_entity_poly.pdbx_seq_one_letter_code
_entity_poly.pdbx_strand_id
1 'polypeptide(L)'
;MGRIDSAHIQRFLQRLSGLHLLTFTGPKPNMSDNEEVETDMHLTEVVEEEEALEDEEQEAKETTQEPDAAEDLEEGEEEAKPKPKPFMMPNLVPPKIPDGEKVDFDDIHRKRMEKDLNELQTLIEVHFESRKKEEEELINLKDRIETRRSERAEQHRIRSDREKERQKRVEDEKARKEEEEAKKKADDDAKKKKTLTSLHFGGYMQKTERRSGKKQTEREKKKKILSDRRKPLHVDSMSQDKLKEKANELWKWMQQLEAEKFEMQYQFQRQKYDITILRNRVSDHQKNTKRTKRALRK
;
A
#
# COMPACT_ATOMS: atom_id res chain seq x y z
N MET A 1 -31.03 69.20 -5.41
CA MET A 1 -29.78 68.64 -4.85
C MET A 1 -30.11 67.82 -3.61
N GLY A 2 -29.90 66.50 -3.64
CA GLY A 2 -29.75 65.71 -2.41
C GLY A 2 -28.27 65.51 -2.14
N ARG A 3 -27.76 65.92 -0.97
CA ARG A 3 -26.37 65.64 -0.60
C ARG A 3 -26.29 64.16 -0.21
N ILE A 4 -25.44 63.39 -0.88
CA ILE A 4 -25.13 62.03 -0.46
C ILE A 4 -24.16 62.18 0.72
N ASP A 5 -24.61 61.82 1.93
CA ASP A 5 -23.77 61.93 3.12
C ASP A 5 -22.52 61.06 3.00
N SER A 6 -21.34 61.63 3.32
CA SER A 6 -20.06 60.92 3.28
C SER A 6 -20.08 59.60 4.07
N ALA A 7 -20.87 59.54 5.16
CA ALA A 7 -21.10 58.34 5.96
C ALA A 7 -21.74 57.18 5.17
N HIS A 8 -22.56 57.43 4.14
CA HIS A 8 -23.10 56.37 3.28
C HIS A 8 -22.02 55.78 2.36
N ILE A 9 -21.13 56.62 1.83
CA ILE A 9 -20.03 56.19 0.96
C ILE A 9 -18.99 55.40 1.77
N GLN A 10 -18.63 55.85 2.97
CA GLN A 10 -17.72 55.12 3.86
C GLN A 10 -18.29 53.75 4.29
N ARG A 11 -19.58 53.66 4.63
CA ARG A 11 -20.22 52.37 4.97
C ARG A 11 -20.30 51.40 3.78
N PHE A 12 -20.37 51.92 2.55
CA PHE A 12 -20.34 51.10 1.35
C PHE A 12 -18.93 50.53 1.10
N LEU A 13 -17.90 51.37 1.21
CA LEU A 13 -16.49 50.96 1.07
C LEU A 13 -16.06 49.97 2.15
N GLN A 14 -16.45 50.20 3.42
CA GLN A 14 -16.13 49.31 4.53
C GLN A 14 -16.88 47.96 4.50
N ARG A 15 -17.84 47.81 3.58
CA ARG A 15 -18.52 46.53 3.30
C ARG A 15 -17.93 45.80 2.10
N LEU A 16 -17.06 46.45 1.33
CA LEU A 16 -16.33 45.88 0.19
C LEU A 16 -14.93 45.40 0.58
N SER A 17 -14.25 46.05 1.54
CA SER A 17 -13.00 45.57 2.13
C SER A 17 -13.26 44.64 3.32
N GLY A 18 -13.41 43.35 3.05
CA GLY A 18 -13.63 42.31 4.07
C GLY A 18 -12.40 42.02 4.95
N LEU A 19 -11.97 42.96 5.78
CA LEU A 19 -10.99 42.74 6.86
C LEU A 19 -11.69 42.73 8.22
N HIS A 20 -11.77 41.54 8.81
CA HIS A 20 -12.19 41.36 10.20
C HIS A 20 -10.98 41.60 11.12
N LEU A 21 -10.78 42.86 11.52
CA LEU A 21 -9.66 43.23 12.39
C LEU A 21 -9.92 42.74 13.82
N LEU A 22 -9.21 41.69 14.26
CA LEU A 22 -9.17 41.34 15.68
C LEU A 22 -8.48 42.48 16.45
N THR A 23 -9.15 42.98 17.49
CA THR A 23 -8.55 43.88 18.47
C THR A 23 -7.55 43.13 19.34
N PHE A 24 -6.27 43.45 19.16
CA PHE A 24 -5.17 43.02 20.00
C PHE A 24 -5.17 43.78 21.33
N THR A 25 -5.07 43.06 22.45
CA THR A 25 -4.74 43.59 23.79
C THR A 25 -3.67 42.67 24.41
N GLY A 26 -2.51 43.23 24.76
CA GLY A 26 -1.33 42.48 25.19
C GLY A 26 -1.22 42.20 26.71
N PRO A 27 -0.01 42.12 27.28
CA PRO A 27 0.59 40.81 27.57
C PRO A 27 1.25 40.62 28.98
N LYS A 28 1.76 39.39 29.25
CA LYS A 28 2.66 38.91 30.34
C LYS A 28 1.98 38.23 31.56
N PRO A 29 2.71 37.41 32.38
CA PRO A 29 3.67 36.36 31.99
C PRO A 29 3.63 35.03 32.83
N ASN A 30 4.09 33.92 32.22
CA ASN A 30 4.90 32.81 32.75
C ASN A 30 4.57 32.07 34.09
N MET A 31 4.19 30.78 34.01
CA MET A 31 4.96 29.56 34.44
C MET A 31 4.03 28.35 34.76
N SER A 32 4.55 27.12 34.57
CA SER A 32 4.17 25.82 35.19
C SER A 32 2.67 25.41 35.15
N ASP A 33 2.22 24.30 34.54
CA ASP A 33 2.86 22.99 34.30
C ASP A 33 2.11 22.13 33.26
N ASN A 34 2.84 21.15 32.70
CA ASN A 34 2.40 19.82 32.24
C ASN A 34 1.31 19.68 31.14
N GLU A 35 1.75 19.36 29.91
CA GLU A 35 1.35 18.13 29.16
C GLU A 35 2.02 18.14 27.76
N GLU A 36 3.14 17.42 27.64
CA GLU A 36 3.64 16.91 26.35
C GLU A 36 3.16 15.46 26.13
N VAL A 37 3.41 14.93 24.92
CA VAL A 37 3.26 13.54 24.44
C VAL A 37 1.99 13.23 23.63
N GLU A 38 2.12 13.28 22.29
CA GLU A 38 1.67 12.24 21.32
C GLU A 38 1.86 12.72 19.85
N THR A 39 3.09 13.05 19.44
CA THR A 39 3.42 13.34 18.02
C THR A 39 4.78 12.79 17.55
N ASP A 40 5.31 11.75 18.21
CA ASP A 40 6.68 11.23 17.95
C ASP A 40 6.73 9.75 17.51
N MET A 41 5.57 9.09 17.36
CA MET A 41 5.47 7.67 17.00
C MET A 41 5.55 7.35 15.50
N HIS A 42 5.58 8.36 14.62
CA HIS A 42 5.45 8.15 13.16
C HIS A 42 6.66 8.65 12.36
N LEU A 43 7.74 9.05 13.05
CA LEU A 43 9.03 9.38 12.43
C LEU A 43 10.07 8.27 12.69
N THR A 44 9.91 7.50 13.78
CA THR A 44 10.72 6.31 14.10
C THR A 44 10.41 5.12 13.20
N GLU A 45 9.12 4.88 12.91
CA GLU A 45 8.64 3.74 12.09
C GLU A 45 9.16 3.77 10.63
N VAL A 46 9.55 4.94 10.12
CA VAL A 46 10.13 5.10 8.76
C VAL A 46 11.65 4.90 8.74
N VAL A 47 12.33 5.14 9.87
CA VAL A 47 13.80 4.96 9.98
C VAL A 47 14.14 3.48 10.17
N GLU A 48 13.35 2.74 10.95
CA GLU A 48 13.53 1.28 11.11
C GLU A 48 13.32 0.50 9.80
N GLU A 49 12.48 1.00 8.87
CA GLU A 49 12.25 0.35 7.57
C GLU A 49 13.36 0.64 6.53
N GLU A 50 14.10 1.76 6.67
CA GLU A 50 15.30 2.04 5.85
C GLU A 50 16.57 1.34 6.39
N GLU A 51 16.81 1.31 7.71
CA GLU A 51 17.95 0.57 8.29
C GLU A 51 17.84 -0.95 8.02
N ALA A 52 16.64 -1.54 8.09
CA ALA A 52 16.43 -2.97 7.83
C ALA A 52 16.69 -3.39 6.37
N LEU A 53 16.74 -2.44 5.42
CA LEU A 53 17.08 -2.69 4.01
C LEU A 53 18.58 -2.57 3.73
N GLU A 54 19.33 -1.81 4.52
CA GLU A 54 20.79 -1.73 4.38
C GLU A 54 21.52 -2.96 4.97
N ASP A 55 20.97 -3.61 6.00
CA ASP A 55 21.55 -4.82 6.60
C ASP A 55 21.49 -6.06 5.66
N GLU A 56 20.42 -6.26 4.87
CA GLU A 56 20.34 -7.40 3.92
C GLU A 56 21.31 -7.27 2.73
N GLU A 57 21.78 -6.06 2.37
CA GLU A 57 22.71 -5.88 1.24
C GLU A 57 24.20 -5.97 1.65
N GLN A 58 24.51 -5.89 2.96
CA GLN A 58 25.89 -6.00 3.46
C GLN A 58 26.35 -7.45 3.74
N GLU A 59 25.45 -8.37 4.13
CA GLU A 59 25.84 -9.75 4.48
C GLU A 59 26.30 -10.60 3.26
N ALA A 60 26.06 -10.13 2.03
CA ALA A 60 26.38 -10.85 0.79
C ALA A 60 27.81 -10.64 0.26
N LYS A 61 28.69 -9.91 0.96
CA LYS A 61 29.93 -9.39 0.35
C LYS A 61 31.22 -9.44 1.18
N GLU A 62 31.36 -10.37 2.12
CA GLU A 62 32.64 -10.58 2.83
C GLU A 62 32.97 -12.05 3.07
N THR A 63 33.70 -12.69 2.13
CA THR A 63 34.65 -13.80 2.40
C THR A 63 35.60 -13.94 1.20
N THR A 64 36.64 -13.09 1.17
CA THR A 64 37.87 -13.36 0.39
C THR A 64 39.07 -12.83 1.17
N GLN A 65 39.68 -13.69 2.01
CA GLN A 65 41.00 -13.45 2.55
C GLN A 65 41.68 -14.80 2.84
N GLU A 66 42.84 -15.01 2.23
CA GLU A 66 43.80 -16.02 2.65
C GLU A 66 44.43 -15.61 4.00
N PRO A 67 44.93 -16.57 4.77
CA PRO A 67 46.16 -16.34 5.51
C PRO A 67 47.25 -17.36 5.13
N ASP A 68 48.47 -16.85 5.06
CA ASP A 68 49.68 -17.54 4.63
C ASP A 68 50.53 -18.02 5.83
N ALA A 69 51.32 -19.07 5.60
CA ALA A 69 52.57 -19.46 6.26
C ALA A 69 52.70 -19.73 7.80
N ALA A 70 53.16 -20.96 8.10
CA ALA A 70 54.42 -21.29 8.84
C ALA A 70 54.40 -22.01 10.22
N GLU A 71 55.46 -22.81 10.41
CA GLU A 71 56.01 -23.47 11.63
C GLU A 71 55.24 -24.67 12.27
N ASP A 72 55.88 -25.72 12.82
CA ASP A 72 57.16 -26.41 12.53
C ASP A 72 57.20 -27.80 13.25
N LEU A 73 58.13 -28.68 12.86
CA LEU A 73 58.72 -29.84 13.57
C LEU A 73 57.93 -31.14 13.95
N GLU A 74 58.45 -32.24 13.36
CA GLU A 74 58.71 -33.61 13.91
C GLU A 74 57.52 -34.51 14.35
N GLU A 75 57.61 -35.85 14.52
CA GLU A 75 58.72 -36.84 14.52
C GLU A 75 58.52 -38.01 13.49
N GLY A 76 59.16 -39.18 13.70
CA GLY A 76 59.11 -40.43 12.89
C GLY A 76 58.04 -41.47 13.29
N GLU A 77 58.06 -42.75 12.84
CA GLU A 77 59.07 -43.59 12.18
C GLU A 77 58.47 -44.55 11.10
N GLU A 78 59.39 -45.23 10.38
CA GLU A 78 59.40 -46.41 9.47
C GLU A 78 58.15 -47.34 9.31
N GLU A 79 57.93 -48.12 8.22
CA GLU A 79 58.84 -49.02 7.46
C GLU A 79 58.43 -49.33 5.98
N ALA A 80 59.41 -49.88 5.24
CA ALA A 80 59.31 -50.88 4.14
C ALA A 80 58.67 -50.55 2.75
N LYS A 81 59.53 -50.65 1.71
CA LYS A 81 59.18 -50.69 0.27
C LYS A 81 58.82 -52.12 -0.21
N PRO A 82 58.27 -52.26 -1.43
CA PRO A 82 59.14 -52.77 -2.50
C PRO A 82 59.09 -51.98 -3.82
N LYS A 83 60.22 -51.98 -4.55
CA LYS A 83 60.40 -51.29 -5.84
C LYS A 83 59.90 -52.16 -7.02
N PRO A 84 59.25 -51.59 -8.05
CA PRO A 84 59.24 -52.17 -9.40
C PRO A 84 60.55 -51.85 -10.15
N LYS A 85 60.90 -52.70 -11.13
CA LYS A 85 62.17 -52.66 -11.87
C LYS A 85 62.09 -51.76 -13.11
N PRO A 86 63.20 -51.17 -13.59
CA PRO A 86 63.22 -50.51 -14.90
C PRO A 86 63.05 -51.58 -16.01
N PHE A 87 61.98 -51.48 -16.78
CA PHE A 87 61.78 -52.35 -17.95
C PHE A 87 62.63 -51.84 -19.12
N MET A 88 63.48 -52.72 -19.65
CA MET A 88 64.44 -52.39 -20.70
C MET A 88 63.72 -52.24 -22.04
N MET A 89 63.72 -51.03 -22.61
CA MET A 89 63.35 -50.83 -24.01
C MET A 89 64.51 -51.31 -24.90
N PRO A 90 64.26 -52.24 -25.85
CA PRO A 90 65.32 -52.78 -26.70
C PRO A 90 65.81 -51.76 -27.73
N ASN A 91 67.05 -51.96 -28.20
CA ASN A 91 67.78 -51.05 -29.09
C ASN A 91 66.94 -50.56 -30.29
N LEU A 92 66.97 -49.25 -30.52
CA LEU A 92 66.50 -48.61 -31.75
C LEU A 92 67.33 -49.09 -32.94
N VAL A 93 66.83 -50.11 -33.66
CA VAL A 93 67.25 -50.39 -35.02
C VAL A 93 66.58 -49.35 -35.93
N PRO A 94 67.32 -48.55 -36.71
CA PRO A 94 66.71 -47.63 -37.66
C PRO A 94 65.80 -48.43 -38.61
N PRO A 95 64.52 -48.07 -38.77
CA PRO A 95 63.62 -48.80 -39.65
C PRO A 95 64.22 -48.76 -41.06
N LYS A 96 64.49 -49.96 -41.61
CA LYS A 96 64.75 -50.11 -43.04
C LYS A 96 63.50 -49.60 -43.76
N ILE A 97 63.63 -48.50 -44.49
CA ILE A 97 62.61 -48.07 -45.44
C ILE A 97 62.54 -49.17 -46.50
N PRO A 98 61.42 -49.89 -46.66
CA PRO A 98 61.24 -50.81 -47.77
C PRO A 98 61.10 -49.97 -49.04
N ASP A 99 61.82 -50.35 -50.10
CA ASP A 99 61.84 -49.59 -51.34
C ASP A 99 60.43 -49.43 -51.96
N GLY A 100 60.10 -48.19 -52.31
CA GLY A 100 59.45 -47.93 -53.60
C GLY A 100 57.93 -48.10 -53.71
N GLU A 101 57.15 -48.14 -52.62
CA GLU A 101 55.72 -47.80 -52.76
C GLU A 101 55.57 -46.28 -52.89
N LYS A 102 54.96 -45.87 -54.00
CA LYS A 102 54.94 -44.49 -54.46
C LYS A 102 53.99 -43.68 -53.57
N VAL A 103 54.56 -43.00 -52.56
CA VAL A 103 53.82 -42.15 -51.62
C VAL A 103 53.01 -41.11 -52.40
N ASP A 104 51.70 -41.33 -52.48
CA ASP A 104 50.81 -40.48 -53.25
C ASP A 104 50.44 -39.25 -52.39
N PHE A 105 50.99 -38.10 -52.76
CA PHE A 105 50.79 -36.85 -52.01
C PHE A 105 49.32 -36.41 -52.02
N ASP A 106 48.56 -36.79 -53.04
CA ASP A 106 47.11 -36.54 -53.13
C ASP A 106 46.33 -37.42 -52.14
N ASP A 107 46.79 -38.64 -51.86
CA ASP A 107 46.20 -39.52 -50.84
C ASP A 107 46.50 -39.00 -49.42
N ILE A 108 47.71 -38.51 -49.16
CA ILE A 108 48.04 -37.83 -47.89
C ILE A 108 47.17 -36.58 -47.69
N HIS A 109 46.99 -35.76 -48.73
CA HIS A 109 46.16 -34.56 -48.64
C HIS A 109 44.68 -34.90 -48.41
N ARG A 110 44.15 -35.91 -49.10
CA ARG A 110 42.78 -36.40 -48.93
C ARG A 110 42.54 -36.94 -47.53
N LYS A 111 43.44 -37.79 -47.02
CA LYS A 111 43.39 -38.33 -45.64
C LYS A 111 43.51 -37.25 -44.57
N ARG A 112 44.26 -36.16 -44.82
CA ARG A 112 44.26 -34.98 -43.94
C ARG A 112 42.89 -34.32 -43.95
N MET A 113 42.33 -34.00 -45.12
CA MET A 113 41.01 -33.35 -45.22
C MET A 113 39.90 -34.20 -44.60
N GLU A 114 39.93 -35.53 -44.77
CA GLU A 114 38.99 -36.46 -44.14
C GLU A 114 39.16 -36.51 -42.61
N LYS A 115 40.40 -36.53 -42.10
CA LYS A 115 40.68 -36.44 -40.66
C LYS A 115 40.16 -35.13 -40.09
N ASP A 116 40.52 -34.00 -40.69
CA ASP A 116 40.17 -32.67 -40.19
C ASP A 116 38.65 -32.45 -40.22
N LEU A 117 37.95 -33.00 -41.22
CA LEU A 117 36.48 -33.00 -41.29
C LEU A 117 35.83 -33.85 -40.18
N ASN A 118 36.32 -35.07 -39.95
CA ASN A 118 35.82 -35.97 -38.91
C ASN A 118 36.11 -35.43 -37.50
N GLU A 119 37.29 -34.83 -37.29
CA GLU A 119 37.68 -34.18 -36.04
C GLU A 119 36.81 -32.94 -35.76
N LEU A 120 36.51 -32.14 -36.79
CA LEU A 120 35.57 -31.02 -36.69
C LEU A 120 34.14 -31.49 -36.36
N GLN A 121 33.64 -32.54 -37.01
CA GLN A 121 32.33 -33.13 -36.71
C GLN A 121 32.27 -33.63 -35.26
N THR A 122 33.29 -34.38 -34.82
CA THR A 122 33.38 -34.89 -33.44
C THR A 122 33.42 -33.73 -32.42
N LEU A 123 34.20 -32.67 -32.69
CA LEU A 123 34.28 -31.51 -31.80
C LEU A 123 32.95 -30.74 -31.72
N ILE A 124 32.23 -30.62 -32.84
CA ILE A 124 30.88 -30.04 -32.90
C ILE A 124 29.90 -30.87 -32.04
N GLU A 125 29.85 -32.19 -32.26
CA GLU A 125 28.96 -33.09 -31.52
C GLU A 125 29.26 -33.07 -30.01
N VAL A 126 30.53 -33.19 -29.62
CA VAL A 126 30.97 -33.12 -28.21
C VAL A 126 30.61 -31.78 -27.58
N HIS A 127 30.77 -30.65 -28.29
CA HIS A 127 30.40 -29.34 -27.76
C HIS A 127 28.89 -29.22 -27.51
N PHE A 128 28.06 -29.63 -28.48
CA PHE A 128 26.61 -29.58 -28.34
C PHE A 128 26.09 -30.57 -27.29
N GLU A 129 26.65 -31.78 -27.21
CA GLU A 129 26.27 -32.74 -26.17
C GLU A 129 26.68 -32.30 -24.76
N SER A 130 27.89 -31.73 -24.59
CA SER A 130 28.33 -31.21 -23.28
C SER A 130 27.41 -30.07 -22.84
N ARG A 131 27.22 -29.07 -23.71
CA ARG A 131 26.31 -27.95 -23.46
C ARG A 131 24.89 -28.39 -23.11
N LYS A 132 24.34 -29.34 -23.87
CA LYS A 132 22.99 -29.84 -23.62
C LYS A 132 22.87 -30.55 -22.27
N LYS A 133 23.85 -31.39 -21.90
CA LYS A 133 23.88 -32.07 -20.59
C LYS A 133 24.02 -31.06 -19.45
N GLU A 134 24.93 -30.10 -19.58
CA GLU A 134 25.10 -28.99 -18.61
C GLU A 134 23.83 -28.14 -18.45
N GLU A 135 23.14 -27.81 -19.56
CA GLU A 135 21.88 -27.06 -19.53
C GLU A 135 20.75 -27.85 -18.89
N GLU A 136 20.59 -29.15 -19.23
CA GLU A 136 19.61 -30.03 -18.61
C GLU A 136 19.87 -30.20 -17.10
N GLU A 137 21.12 -30.36 -16.67
CA GLU A 137 21.49 -30.40 -15.25
C GLU A 137 21.20 -29.07 -14.53
N LEU A 138 21.51 -27.93 -15.15
CA LEU A 138 21.25 -26.62 -14.59
C LEU A 138 19.76 -26.31 -14.47
N ILE A 139 18.95 -26.74 -15.44
CA ILE A 139 17.47 -26.65 -15.38
C ILE A 139 16.95 -27.53 -14.25
N ASN A 140 17.33 -28.81 -14.20
CA ASN A 140 16.93 -29.73 -13.13
C ASN A 140 17.31 -29.22 -11.72
N LEU A 141 18.46 -28.54 -11.59
CA LEU A 141 18.87 -27.92 -10.32
C LEU A 141 18.02 -26.68 -9.98
N LYS A 142 17.73 -25.81 -10.96
CA LYS A 142 16.86 -24.64 -10.79
C LYS A 142 15.44 -25.05 -10.40
N ASP A 143 14.85 -26.02 -11.08
CA ASP A 143 13.50 -26.53 -10.80
C ASP A 143 13.39 -27.08 -9.38
N ARG A 144 14.43 -27.79 -8.89
CA ARG A 144 14.50 -28.26 -7.50
C ARG A 144 14.64 -27.12 -6.49
N ILE A 145 15.38 -26.06 -6.82
CA ILE A 145 15.50 -24.86 -5.97
C ILE A 145 14.16 -24.09 -5.94
N GLU A 146 13.51 -23.94 -7.08
CA GLU A 146 12.21 -23.28 -7.21
C GLU A 146 11.11 -24.04 -6.46
N THR A 147 11.04 -25.37 -6.61
CA THR A 147 10.15 -26.25 -5.84
C THR A 147 10.37 -26.08 -4.34
N ARG A 148 11.62 -26.09 -3.86
CA ARG A 148 11.94 -25.84 -2.44
C ARG A 148 11.65 -24.41 -1.97
N ARG A 149 11.58 -23.43 -2.88
CA ARG A 149 11.20 -22.04 -2.56
C ARG A 149 9.68 -21.93 -2.47
N SER A 150 8.93 -22.52 -3.40
CA SER A 150 7.46 -22.53 -3.39
C SER A 150 6.91 -23.33 -2.21
N GLU A 151 7.47 -24.50 -1.90
CA GLU A 151 7.13 -25.29 -0.70
C GLU A 151 7.31 -24.48 0.59
N ARG A 152 8.43 -23.75 0.74
CA ARG A 152 8.67 -22.88 1.91
C ARG A 152 7.67 -21.72 1.95
N ALA A 153 7.42 -21.06 0.82
CA ALA A 153 6.43 -20.00 0.75
C ALA A 153 5.02 -20.49 1.12
N GLU A 154 4.64 -21.69 0.66
CA GLU A 154 3.37 -22.34 1.02
C GLU A 154 3.31 -22.71 2.50
N GLN A 155 4.38 -23.28 3.07
CA GLN A 155 4.48 -23.53 4.52
C GLN A 155 4.38 -22.24 5.36
N HIS A 156 4.91 -21.12 4.87
CA HIS A 156 4.75 -19.81 5.52
C HIS A 156 3.30 -19.30 5.40
N ARG A 157 2.66 -19.43 4.23
CA ARG A 157 1.24 -19.08 4.04
C ARG A 157 0.33 -19.92 4.96
N ILE A 158 0.49 -21.24 4.98
CA ILE A 158 -0.28 -22.15 5.84
C ILE A 158 -0.09 -21.79 7.33
N ARG A 159 1.12 -21.44 7.77
CA ARG A 159 1.36 -20.97 9.15
C ARG A 159 0.67 -19.63 9.41
N SER A 160 0.82 -18.65 8.52
CA SER A 160 0.17 -17.34 8.62
C SER A 160 -1.35 -17.44 8.67
N ASP A 161 -1.95 -18.27 7.82
CA ASP A 161 -3.40 -18.41 7.73
C ASP A 161 -3.98 -19.20 8.90
N ARG A 162 -3.27 -20.20 9.44
CA ARG A 162 -3.62 -20.85 10.72
C ARG A 162 -3.56 -19.88 11.89
N GLU A 163 -2.56 -19.01 11.96
CA GLU A 163 -2.45 -18.04 13.05
C GLU A 163 -3.52 -16.94 12.94
N LYS A 164 -3.81 -16.45 11.73
CA LYS A 164 -4.97 -15.57 11.47
C LYS A 164 -6.29 -16.24 11.86
N GLU A 165 -6.45 -17.53 11.61
CA GLU A 165 -7.65 -18.27 12.02
C GLU A 165 -7.76 -18.36 13.55
N ARG A 166 -6.66 -18.65 14.26
CA ARG A 166 -6.63 -18.66 15.73
C ARG A 166 -6.97 -17.28 16.31
N GLN A 167 -6.31 -16.23 15.80
CA GLN A 167 -6.56 -14.85 16.20
C GLN A 167 -8.03 -14.47 15.95
N LYS A 168 -8.57 -14.80 14.76
CA LYS A 168 -9.97 -14.57 14.43
C LYS A 168 -10.93 -15.31 15.35
N ARG A 169 -10.66 -16.58 15.73
CA ARG A 169 -11.51 -17.31 16.69
C ARG A 169 -11.52 -16.65 18.07
N VAL A 170 -10.38 -16.14 18.53
CA VAL A 170 -10.28 -15.37 19.79
C VAL A 170 -11.03 -14.04 19.69
N GLU A 171 -10.94 -13.35 18.55
CA GLU A 171 -11.68 -12.11 18.28
C GLU A 171 -13.19 -12.34 18.17
N ASP A 172 -13.64 -13.40 17.50
CA ASP A 172 -15.05 -13.80 17.38
C ASP A 172 -15.62 -14.23 18.75
N GLU A 173 -14.86 -14.96 19.57
CA GLU A 173 -15.26 -15.32 20.95
C GLU A 173 -15.33 -14.09 21.86
N LYS A 174 -14.33 -13.20 21.78
CA LYS A 174 -14.31 -11.92 22.50
C LYS A 174 -15.46 -11.02 22.07
N ALA A 175 -15.74 -10.92 20.77
CA ALA A 175 -16.85 -10.14 20.22
C ALA A 175 -18.21 -10.70 20.65
N ARG A 176 -18.36 -12.04 20.66
CA ARG A 176 -19.57 -12.68 21.20
C ARG A 176 -19.74 -12.41 22.69
N LYS A 177 -18.66 -12.49 23.48
CA LYS A 177 -18.69 -12.16 24.91
C LYS A 177 -19.03 -10.68 25.13
N GLU A 178 -18.47 -9.78 24.33
CA GLU A 178 -18.79 -8.35 24.34
C GLU A 178 -20.25 -8.09 23.93
N GLU A 179 -20.81 -8.83 22.96
CA GLU A 179 -22.23 -8.75 22.59
C GLU A 179 -23.14 -9.26 23.71
N GLU A 180 -22.80 -10.39 24.35
CA GLU A 180 -23.56 -10.94 25.49
C GLU A 180 -23.48 -10.02 26.73
N GLU A 181 -22.32 -9.42 27.01
CA GLU A 181 -22.14 -8.42 28.08
C GLU A 181 -22.84 -7.08 27.75
N ALA A 182 -22.79 -6.62 26.49
CA ALA A 182 -23.51 -5.43 26.03
C ALA A 182 -25.02 -5.64 26.09
N LYS A 183 -25.52 -6.83 25.72
CA LYS A 183 -26.94 -7.20 25.83
C LYS A 183 -27.38 -7.27 27.30
N LYS A 184 -26.58 -7.91 28.17
CA LYS A 184 -26.86 -7.95 29.61
C LYS A 184 -26.86 -6.54 30.22
N LYS A 185 -25.90 -5.69 29.85
CA LYS A 185 -25.84 -4.29 30.26
C LYS A 185 -27.03 -3.49 29.74
N ALA A 186 -27.47 -3.71 28.50
CA ALA A 186 -28.67 -3.10 27.94
C ALA A 186 -29.94 -3.57 28.65
N ASP A 187 -30.06 -4.86 29.00
CA ASP A 187 -31.19 -5.40 29.75
C ASP A 187 -31.22 -4.90 31.21
N ASP A 188 -30.07 -4.81 31.87
CA ASP A 188 -29.96 -4.30 33.24
C ASP A 188 -30.16 -2.78 33.30
N ASP A 189 -29.65 -2.02 32.32
CA ASP A 189 -29.98 -0.61 32.18
C ASP A 189 -31.43 -0.40 31.73
N ALA A 190 -32.05 -1.31 30.96
CA ALA A 190 -33.47 -1.29 30.67
C ALA A 190 -34.33 -1.62 31.89
N LYS A 191 -33.90 -2.53 32.79
CA LYS A 191 -34.56 -2.80 34.07
C LYS A 191 -34.42 -1.60 35.01
N LYS A 192 -33.21 -1.07 35.20
CA LYS A 192 -32.96 0.16 35.98
C LYS A 192 -33.76 1.35 35.42
N LYS A 193 -33.78 1.52 34.10
CA LYS A 193 -34.60 2.52 33.40
C LYS A 193 -36.09 2.26 33.65
N LYS A 194 -36.60 1.03 33.56
CA LYS A 194 -38.02 0.72 33.90
C LYS A 194 -38.35 1.09 35.35
N THR A 195 -37.50 0.77 36.32
CA THR A 195 -37.69 1.18 37.73
C THR A 195 -37.56 2.68 37.96
N LEU A 196 -36.73 3.37 37.17
CA LEU A 196 -36.45 4.82 37.32
C LEU A 196 -37.38 5.71 36.46
N THR A 197 -37.98 5.19 35.39
CA THR A 197 -38.93 5.92 34.52
C THR A 197 -40.30 6.14 35.14
N SER A 198 -40.55 5.66 36.37
CA SER A 198 -41.72 6.11 37.15
C SER A 198 -41.69 7.62 37.40
N LEU A 199 -40.50 8.26 37.41
CA LEU A 199 -40.36 9.73 37.47
C LEU A 199 -39.63 10.27 36.23
N HIS A 200 -40.40 10.65 35.21
CA HIS A 200 -40.12 11.71 34.23
C HIS A 200 -38.81 11.74 33.40
N PHE A 201 -37.88 10.77 33.48
CA PHE A 201 -36.62 10.79 32.70
C PHE A 201 -36.74 10.23 31.25
N GLY A 202 -37.91 10.33 30.62
CA GLY A 202 -38.20 9.67 29.32
C GLY A 202 -37.43 10.23 28.10
N GLY A 203 -37.06 11.52 28.11
CA GLY A 203 -36.57 12.21 26.91
C GLY A 203 -35.11 11.98 26.52
N TYR A 204 -34.24 11.68 27.50
CA TYR A 204 -32.79 11.56 27.24
C TYR A 204 -32.43 10.20 26.64
N MET A 205 -32.91 9.11 27.24
CA MET A 205 -32.61 7.73 26.83
C MET A 205 -33.12 7.37 25.42
N GLN A 206 -34.21 7.99 24.96
CA GLN A 206 -34.76 7.72 23.62
C GLN A 206 -33.91 8.35 22.49
N LYS A 207 -33.04 9.32 22.82
CA LYS A 207 -32.04 9.89 21.88
C LYS A 207 -30.79 9.01 21.77
N THR A 208 -30.38 8.35 22.84
CA THR A 208 -29.21 7.44 22.86
C THR A 208 -29.48 6.18 22.06
N GLU A 209 -30.65 5.56 22.27
CA GLU A 209 -31.06 4.32 21.62
C GLU A 209 -31.17 4.48 20.08
N ARG A 210 -31.67 5.64 19.61
CA ARG A 210 -31.70 5.99 18.16
C ARG A 210 -30.33 6.31 17.55
N ARG A 211 -29.29 6.49 18.35
CA ARG A 211 -27.88 6.64 17.93
C ARG A 211 -27.09 5.34 17.99
N SER A 212 -27.64 4.27 18.58
CA SER A 212 -26.91 3.02 18.84
C SER A 212 -26.74 2.12 17.61
N GLY A 213 -27.47 2.37 16.52
CA GLY A 213 -27.14 1.80 15.22
C GLY A 213 -26.06 2.64 14.56
N LYS A 214 -24.98 1.99 14.08
CA LYS A 214 -23.80 2.60 13.40
C LYS A 214 -24.14 3.17 12.01
N LYS A 215 -25.18 4.01 11.96
CA LYS A 215 -25.64 4.74 10.78
C LYS A 215 -24.62 5.83 10.49
N GLN A 216 -23.93 5.69 9.36
CA GLN A 216 -22.97 6.65 8.85
C GLN A 216 -23.48 8.09 9.04
N THR A 217 -22.72 8.94 9.73
CA THR A 217 -23.18 10.29 10.05
C THR A 217 -23.34 11.11 8.77
N GLU A 218 -24.19 12.14 8.77
CA GLU A 218 -24.32 13.03 7.60
C GLU A 218 -22.98 13.69 7.21
N ARG A 219 -22.06 13.85 8.17
CA ARG A 219 -20.68 14.30 7.93
C ARG A 219 -19.88 13.26 7.13
N GLU A 220 -19.92 11.99 7.55
CA GLU A 220 -19.27 10.88 6.83
C GLU A 220 -19.89 10.64 5.46
N LYS A 221 -21.22 10.69 5.32
CA LYS A 221 -21.91 10.57 4.03
C LYS A 221 -21.48 11.68 3.08
N LYS A 222 -21.44 12.94 3.56
CA LYS A 222 -20.93 14.07 2.78
C LYS A 222 -19.48 13.86 2.40
N LYS A 223 -18.62 13.41 3.32
CA LYS A 223 -17.19 13.12 3.03
C LYS A 223 -17.08 12.05 1.94
N LYS A 224 -17.83 10.96 2.04
CA LYS A 224 -17.87 9.87 1.05
C LYS A 224 -18.35 10.37 -0.32
N ILE A 225 -19.49 11.05 -0.39
CA ILE A 225 -20.02 11.57 -1.68
C ILE A 225 -19.04 12.57 -2.33
N LEU A 226 -18.28 13.33 -1.54
CA LEU A 226 -17.26 14.24 -2.07
C LEU A 226 -15.97 13.51 -2.49
N SER A 227 -15.55 12.44 -1.80
CA SER A 227 -14.44 11.60 -2.27
C SER A 227 -14.80 10.87 -3.56
N ASP A 228 -15.99 10.28 -3.63
CA ASP A 228 -16.47 9.52 -4.79
C ASP A 228 -16.60 10.42 -6.06
N ARG A 229 -16.86 11.73 -5.87
CA ARG A 229 -16.87 12.73 -6.95
C ARG A 229 -15.48 13.28 -7.30
N ARG A 230 -14.48 13.14 -6.42
CA ARG A 230 -13.13 13.70 -6.62
C ARG A 230 -12.29 12.73 -7.44
N LYS A 231 -12.24 12.96 -8.75
CA LYS A 231 -11.29 12.26 -9.63
C LYS A 231 -9.85 12.67 -9.26
N PRO A 232 -8.92 11.73 -9.03
CA PRO A 232 -7.51 12.07 -8.90
C PRO A 232 -6.98 12.62 -10.24
N LEU A 233 -6.03 13.55 -10.16
CA LEU A 233 -5.36 14.14 -11.32
C LEU A 233 -3.89 13.76 -11.26
N HIS A 234 -3.41 13.08 -12.30
CA HIS A 234 -1.99 12.83 -12.51
C HIS A 234 -1.54 13.74 -13.66
N VAL A 235 -0.58 14.61 -13.39
CA VAL A 235 -0.22 15.75 -14.25
C VAL A 235 1.20 15.60 -14.81
N ASP A 236 2.05 14.85 -14.11
CA ASP A 236 3.51 14.87 -14.29
C ASP A 236 3.97 14.17 -15.59
N SER A 237 3.19 13.22 -16.09
CA SER A 237 3.46 12.48 -17.35
C SER A 237 2.71 13.04 -18.57
N MET A 238 2.11 14.23 -18.48
CA MET A 238 1.26 14.78 -19.54
C MET A 238 2.01 15.75 -20.49
N SER A 239 1.78 15.62 -21.80
CA SER A 239 2.32 16.57 -22.79
C SER A 239 1.58 17.92 -22.77
N GLN A 240 2.24 18.98 -23.23
CA GLN A 240 1.74 20.36 -23.15
C GLN A 240 0.32 20.54 -23.74
N ASP A 241 0.00 19.91 -24.87
CA ASP A 241 -1.33 20.04 -25.47
C ASP A 241 -2.40 19.25 -24.71
N LYS A 242 -2.06 18.07 -24.18
CA LYS A 242 -2.96 17.32 -23.28
C LYS A 242 -3.22 18.09 -21.98
N LEU A 243 -2.24 18.85 -21.48
CA LEU A 243 -2.43 19.76 -20.34
C LEU A 243 -3.40 20.91 -20.65
N LYS A 244 -3.32 21.52 -21.84
CA LYS A 244 -4.30 22.53 -22.30
C LYS A 244 -5.71 21.94 -22.41
N GLU A 245 -5.84 20.73 -22.95
CA GLU A 245 -7.12 20.02 -23.03
C GLU A 245 -7.71 19.74 -21.64
N LYS A 246 -6.90 19.22 -20.70
CA LYS A 246 -7.34 18.96 -19.32
C LYS A 246 -7.66 20.23 -18.54
N ALA A 247 -6.93 21.32 -18.73
CA ALA A 247 -7.29 22.62 -18.15
C ALA A 247 -8.67 23.09 -18.64
N ASN A 248 -8.96 22.94 -19.94
CA ASN A 248 -10.27 23.26 -20.50
C ASN A 248 -11.39 22.33 -20.01
N GLU A 249 -11.12 21.02 -19.83
CA GLU A 249 -12.09 20.07 -19.25
C GLU A 249 -12.43 20.44 -17.79
N LEU A 250 -11.41 20.71 -16.97
CA LEU A 250 -11.59 21.10 -15.57
C LEU A 250 -12.30 22.45 -15.43
N TRP A 251 -12.01 23.41 -16.31
CA TRP A 251 -12.70 24.71 -16.35
C TRP A 251 -14.19 24.54 -16.69
N LYS A 252 -14.53 23.73 -17.69
CA LYS A 252 -15.93 23.41 -18.03
C LYS A 252 -16.65 22.71 -16.88
N TRP A 253 -15.98 21.76 -16.22
CA TRP A 253 -16.51 21.05 -15.06
C TRP A 253 -16.77 21.98 -13.87
N MET A 254 -15.85 22.90 -13.59
CA MET A 254 -16.03 23.95 -12.58
C MET A 254 -17.25 24.82 -12.92
N GLN A 255 -17.39 25.28 -14.17
CA GLN A 255 -18.54 26.09 -14.58
C GLN A 255 -19.88 25.35 -14.44
N GLN A 256 -19.92 24.05 -14.72
CA GLN A 256 -21.12 23.24 -14.51
C GLN A 256 -21.50 23.21 -13.03
N LEU A 257 -20.55 22.93 -12.14
CA LEU A 257 -20.79 22.90 -10.70
C LEU A 257 -21.23 24.26 -10.15
N GLU A 258 -20.73 25.37 -10.72
CA GLU A 258 -21.17 26.72 -10.37
C GLU A 258 -22.61 27.00 -10.79
N ALA A 259 -23.01 26.57 -11.99
CA ALA A 259 -24.38 26.71 -12.49
C ALA A 259 -25.36 25.87 -11.65
N GLU A 260 -25.02 24.62 -11.35
CA GLU A 260 -25.81 23.76 -10.45
C GLU A 260 -25.95 24.37 -9.05
N LYS A 261 -24.87 24.93 -8.50
CA LYS A 261 -24.88 25.66 -7.21
C LYS A 261 -25.83 26.86 -7.25
N PHE A 262 -25.80 27.66 -8.32
CA PHE A 262 -26.65 28.84 -8.49
C PHE A 262 -28.14 28.47 -8.55
N GLU A 263 -28.50 27.46 -9.37
CA GLU A 263 -29.88 26.98 -9.48
C GLU A 263 -30.40 26.46 -8.12
N MET A 264 -29.60 25.66 -7.41
CA MET A 264 -29.94 25.18 -6.08
C MET A 264 -30.11 26.31 -5.05
N GLN A 265 -29.32 27.39 -5.14
CA GLN A 265 -29.49 28.59 -4.31
C GLN A 265 -30.80 29.34 -4.64
N TYR A 266 -31.15 29.46 -5.93
CA TYR A 266 -32.39 30.08 -6.38
C TYR A 266 -33.62 29.29 -5.89
N GLN A 267 -33.63 27.96 -6.09
CA GLN A 267 -34.69 27.08 -5.61
C GLN A 267 -34.82 27.11 -4.09
N PHE A 268 -33.71 27.11 -3.34
CA PHE A 268 -33.74 27.24 -1.88
C PHE A 268 -34.39 28.54 -1.41
N GLN A 269 -34.08 29.67 -2.06
CA GLN A 269 -34.68 30.96 -1.71
C GLN A 269 -36.19 31.00 -2.04
N ARG A 270 -36.61 30.38 -3.14
CA ARG A 270 -38.04 30.21 -3.48
C ARG A 270 -38.76 29.34 -2.45
N GLN A 271 -38.21 28.17 -2.12
CA GLN A 271 -38.76 27.27 -1.09
C GLN A 271 -38.87 27.97 0.28
N LYS A 272 -37.91 28.82 0.65
CA LYS A 272 -37.95 29.62 1.88
C LYS A 272 -39.11 30.62 1.90
N TYR A 273 -39.43 31.23 0.76
CA TYR A 273 -40.64 32.06 0.61
C TYR A 273 -41.91 31.21 0.73
N ASP A 274 -41.99 30.10 0.00
CA ASP A 274 -43.16 29.20 0.02
C ASP A 274 -43.45 28.67 1.43
N ILE A 275 -42.42 28.24 2.18
CA ILE A 275 -42.52 27.82 3.58
C ILE A 275 -43.07 28.96 4.46
N THR A 276 -42.68 30.21 4.20
CA THR A 276 -43.15 31.38 4.96
C THR A 276 -44.64 31.64 4.69
N ILE A 277 -45.06 31.60 3.42
CA ILE A 277 -46.47 31.73 3.02
C ILE A 277 -47.32 30.59 3.59
N LEU A 278 -46.84 29.34 3.51
CA LEU A 278 -47.54 28.17 4.05
C LEU A 278 -47.71 28.25 5.57
N ARG A 279 -46.68 28.70 6.31
CA ARG A 279 -46.78 28.94 7.76
C ARG A 279 -47.86 29.97 8.11
N ASN A 280 -47.93 31.08 7.36
CA ASN A 280 -48.96 32.11 7.56
C ASN A 280 -50.36 31.54 7.29
N ARG A 281 -50.56 30.88 6.15
CA ARG A 281 -51.83 30.22 5.78
C ARG A 281 -52.30 29.23 6.85
N VAL A 282 -51.41 28.36 7.35
CA VAL A 282 -51.71 27.42 8.43
C VAL A 282 -52.13 28.16 9.71
N SER A 283 -51.39 29.20 10.09
CA SER A 283 -51.73 30.08 11.23
C SER A 283 -53.16 30.64 11.10
N ASP A 284 -53.53 31.14 9.93
CA ASP A 284 -54.79 31.88 9.77
C ASP A 284 -56.00 30.93 9.73
N HIS A 285 -55.87 29.76 9.08
CA HIS A 285 -56.88 28.69 9.20
C HIS A 285 -57.02 28.18 10.65
N GLN A 286 -55.94 28.10 11.43
CA GLN A 286 -55.98 27.70 12.85
C GLN A 286 -56.58 28.79 13.78
N LYS A 287 -56.40 30.07 13.47
CA LYS A 287 -57.04 31.18 14.22
C LYS A 287 -58.56 31.17 14.02
N ASN A 288 -59.01 31.00 12.78
CA ASN A 288 -60.43 31.09 12.42
C ASN A 288 -61.26 29.91 12.97
N THR A 289 -60.69 28.71 13.05
CA THR A 289 -61.32 27.52 13.64
C THR A 289 -61.45 27.58 15.18
N LYS A 290 -60.52 28.25 15.87
CA LYS A 290 -60.63 28.49 17.32
C LYS A 290 -61.66 29.57 17.66
N ARG A 291 -61.80 30.59 16.81
CA ARG A 291 -62.76 31.70 17.01
C ARG A 291 -64.22 31.25 16.85
N THR A 292 -64.51 30.42 15.84
CA THR A 292 -65.84 29.82 15.63
C THR A 292 -66.27 28.91 16.79
N LYS A 293 -65.40 28.03 17.29
CA LYS A 293 -65.68 27.21 18.50
C LYS A 293 -65.95 28.01 19.78
N ARG A 294 -65.46 29.25 19.88
CA ARG A 294 -65.71 30.14 21.03
C ARG A 294 -66.98 30.98 20.87
N ALA A 295 -67.40 31.26 19.64
CA ALA A 295 -68.67 31.91 19.33
C ALA A 295 -69.87 30.97 19.52
N LEU A 296 -69.71 29.67 19.22
CA LEU A 296 -70.73 28.62 19.39
C LEU A 296 -70.92 28.13 20.85
N ARG A 297 -70.36 28.83 21.83
CA ARG A 297 -70.34 28.48 23.26
C ARG A 297 -70.95 29.60 24.13
N LYS A 298 -71.83 30.40 23.55
CA LYS A 298 -72.66 31.41 24.21
C LYS A 298 -74.12 31.16 23.84
#